data_AF-F5YB57-F1
#
_entry.id   AF-F5YB57-F1
#
_cell.length_a   1.000
_cell.length_b   1.000
_cell.length_c   1.000
_cell.angle_alpha   90.00
_cell.angle_beta   90.00
_cell.angle_gamma   90.00
#
_symmetry.space_group_name_H-M   'P 1'
#
loop_
_entity.id
_entity.type
_entity.pdbx_description
1 polymer ?
#
loop_
_entity_poly.entity_id
_entity_poly.type
_entity_poly.pdbx_seq_one_letter_code
_entity_poly.pdbx_strand_id
1 'polypeptide(L)'
;MDLAACKTLDADDGNSAKPLIPSPGIVSPLYQEVVYSGQPQPLEARAEVDVPLEVIYYPSPTARWFDEDRYDEVPVNTGVYYAKIRRPSWNGYAQGEDVEAEYHIKKATVEIIAEGIQRAAYNGDPKRVVASAEPDVPLSFSYYPNANAARAAIRALAQPDADARSGVSAALSGLRRVERAPIEQGAYYVVVYFPGDDNHNLAYREVVFTIGPPARRN
;
A
#
# COMPACT_ATOMS: atom_id res chain seq x y z
N MET A 1 73.75 -62.49 -6.09
CA MET A 1 72.99 -62.03 -4.91
C MET A 1 72.33 -60.74 -5.35
N ASP A 2 71.20 -60.69 -6.04
CA ASP A 2 69.88 -61.35 -5.90
C ASP A 2 69.14 -61.05 -4.58
N LEU A 3 67.85 -60.71 -4.75
CA LEU A 3 66.77 -60.36 -3.81
C LEU A 3 66.73 -58.88 -3.31
N ALA A 4 65.64 -58.12 -3.41
CA ALA A 4 64.28 -58.40 -3.91
C ALA A 4 63.52 -57.08 -4.16
N ALA A 5 62.57 -57.14 -5.09
CA ALA A 5 61.57 -56.13 -5.39
C ALA A 5 60.59 -55.89 -4.22
N CYS A 6 59.98 -54.70 -4.15
CA CYS A 6 58.54 -54.60 -3.87
C CYS A 6 57.94 -53.24 -4.27
N LYS A 7 57.11 -53.32 -5.30
CA LYS A 7 55.84 -52.61 -5.53
C LYS A 7 55.80 -51.08 -5.53
N THR A 8 55.64 -50.56 -6.75
CA THR A 8 54.65 -49.54 -7.08
C THR A 8 53.33 -49.77 -6.33
N LEU A 9 52.97 -48.82 -5.48
CA LEU A 9 51.60 -48.63 -5.01
C LEU A 9 51.06 -47.45 -5.81
N ASP A 10 50.28 -47.77 -6.84
CA ASP A 10 49.28 -46.87 -7.39
C ASP A 10 48.29 -46.56 -6.26
N ALA A 11 48.47 -45.40 -5.61
CA ALA A 11 47.41 -44.80 -4.82
C ALA A 11 46.48 -44.07 -5.80
N ASP A 12 45.59 -44.84 -6.42
CA ASP A 12 44.36 -44.33 -7.00
C ASP A 12 43.44 -43.95 -5.82
N ASP A 13 43.77 -42.84 -5.16
CA ASP A 13 42.92 -42.23 -4.15
C ASP A 13 41.80 -41.50 -4.90
N GLY A 14 40.81 -42.29 -5.34
CA GLY A 14 39.58 -41.89 -6.01
C GLY A 14 38.68 -41.00 -5.16
N ASN A 15 39.19 -39.84 -4.75
CA ASN A 15 38.41 -38.73 -4.21
C ASN A 15 38.81 -37.44 -4.93
N SER A 16 38.70 -37.45 -6.26
CA SER A 16 38.63 -36.21 -7.02
C SER A 16 37.29 -35.55 -6.66
N ALA A 17 37.29 -34.69 -5.63
CA ALA A 17 36.17 -33.83 -5.33
C ALA A 17 35.77 -33.14 -6.64
N LYS A 18 34.56 -33.44 -7.14
CA LYS A 18 34.08 -32.87 -8.39
C LYS A 18 34.17 -31.34 -8.26
N PRO A 19 34.82 -30.63 -9.21
CA PRO A 19 34.98 -29.19 -9.09
C PRO A 19 33.59 -28.54 -9.04
N LEU A 20 33.43 -27.62 -8.10
CA LEU A 20 32.19 -26.88 -7.93
C LEU A 20 31.97 -25.95 -9.13
N ILE A 21 30.72 -25.86 -9.57
CA ILE A 21 30.28 -24.95 -10.62
C ILE A 21 30.21 -23.53 -10.02
N PRO A 22 30.66 -22.47 -10.71
CA PRO A 22 30.49 -21.11 -10.21
C PRO A 22 29.03 -20.80 -9.88
N SER A 23 28.77 -20.18 -8.73
CA SER A 23 27.44 -19.66 -8.38
C SER A 23 26.93 -18.74 -9.48
N PRO A 24 25.67 -18.88 -9.92
CA PRO A 24 25.12 -18.06 -10.99
C PRO A 24 25.03 -16.59 -10.59
N GLY A 25 25.17 -15.69 -11.56
CA GLY A 25 24.95 -14.26 -11.34
C GLY A 25 23.49 -13.98 -10.98
N ILE A 26 23.27 -13.04 -10.07
CA ILE A 26 21.92 -12.52 -9.77
C ILE A 26 21.68 -11.31 -10.67
N VAL A 27 20.56 -11.32 -11.38
CA VAL A 27 20.12 -10.25 -12.30
C VAL A 27 18.85 -9.55 -11.82
N SER A 28 18.46 -9.79 -10.57
CA SER A 28 17.36 -9.13 -9.89
C SER A 28 17.50 -7.60 -9.88
N PRO A 29 16.39 -6.85 -9.83
CA PRO A 29 16.45 -5.44 -9.54
C PRO A 29 17.00 -5.22 -8.12
N LEU A 30 17.94 -4.27 -7.97
CA LEU A 30 18.43 -3.82 -6.66
C LEU A 30 17.45 -2.88 -5.95
N TYR A 31 16.40 -2.47 -6.65
CA TYR A 31 15.31 -1.64 -6.14
C TYR A 31 14.00 -2.08 -6.78
N GLN A 32 12.98 -2.38 -5.97
CA GLN A 32 11.64 -2.68 -6.45
C GLN A 32 10.60 -1.95 -5.59
N GLU A 33 9.59 -1.41 -6.26
CA GLU A 33 8.46 -0.73 -5.64
C GLU A 33 7.16 -1.39 -6.09
N VAL A 34 6.27 -1.66 -5.14
CA VAL A 34 4.90 -2.13 -5.38
C VAL A 34 3.91 -1.30 -4.57
N VAL A 35 2.63 -1.37 -4.91
CA VAL A 35 1.55 -0.73 -4.15
C VAL A 35 0.89 -1.77 -3.25
N TYR A 36 0.51 -1.38 -2.03
CA TYR A 36 -0.22 -2.23 -1.10
C TYR A 36 -1.47 -2.83 -1.76
N SER A 37 -1.61 -4.15 -1.65
CA SER A 37 -2.72 -4.92 -2.24
C SER A 37 -3.46 -5.78 -1.21
N GLY A 38 -3.03 -5.76 0.06
CA GLY A 38 -3.52 -6.66 1.10
C GLY A 38 -3.03 -8.11 0.97
N GLN A 39 -2.15 -8.41 0.02
CA GLN A 39 -1.57 -9.73 -0.20
C GLN A 39 -0.03 -9.67 -0.19
N PRO A 40 0.65 -10.79 0.14
CA PRO A 40 2.10 -10.87 -0.02
C PRO A 40 2.52 -10.63 -1.46
N GLN A 41 3.47 -9.72 -1.67
CA GLN A 41 4.03 -9.40 -2.98
C GLN A 41 5.52 -9.69 -2.94
N PRO A 42 6.00 -10.79 -3.55
CA PRO A 42 7.41 -11.14 -3.50
C PRO A 42 8.26 -10.22 -4.36
N LEU A 43 9.53 -10.10 -4.00
CA LEU A 43 10.55 -9.46 -4.82
C LEU A 43 10.74 -10.33 -6.06
N GLU A 44 10.85 -9.72 -7.23
CA GLU A 44 11.13 -10.41 -8.48
C GLU A 44 12.61 -10.81 -8.57
N ALA A 45 13.03 -11.75 -7.73
CA ALA A 45 14.40 -12.25 -7.72
C ALA A 45 14.66 -13.17 -8.94
N ARG A 46 15.77 -12.92 -9.65
CA ARG A 46 16.16 -13.66 -10.86
C ARG A 46 17.67 -13.91 -10.90
N ALA A 47 18.07 -15.06 -11.44
CA ALA A 47 19.45 -15.40 -11.72
C ALA A 47 19.67 -15.54 -13.23
N GLU A 48 20.94 -15.51 -13.67
CA GLU A 48 21.34 -15.70 -15.08
C GLU A 48 20.89 -17.06 -15.66
N VAL A 49 20.68 -18.03 -14.77
CA VAL A 49 20.13 -19.36 -15.07
C VAL A 49 18.89 -19.57 -14.20
N ASP A 50 17.95 -20.38 -14.70
CA ASP A 50 16.72 -20.69 -13.96
C ASP A 50 17.02 -21.64 -12.79
N VAL A 51 17.20 -21.04 -11.61
CA VAL A 51 17.46 -21.75 -10.35
C VAL A 51 16.62 -21.13 -9.24
N PRO A 52 16.16 -21.94 -8.27
CA PRO A 52 15.47 -21.42 -7.10
C PRO A 52 16.40 -20.51 -6.29
N LEU A 53 15.89 -19.33 -5.92
CA LEU A 53 16.55 -18.36 -5.07
C LEU A 53 15.81 -18.25 -3.74
N GLU A 54 16.56 -18.09 -2.65
CA GLU A 54 16.00 -17.78 -1.34
C GLU A 54 16.06 -16.25 -1.14
N VAL A 55 14.93 -15.65 -0.76
CA VAL A 55 14.82 -14.21 -0.50
C VAL A 55 14.39 -14.01 0.95
N ILE A 56 15.16 -13.26 1.71
CA ILE A 56 14.90 -12.95 3.12
C ILE A 56 14.68 -11.45 3.26
N TYR A 57 13.65 -11.05 3.99
CA TYR A 57 13.28 -9.65 4.17
C TYR A 57 13.62 -9.15 5.57
N TYR A 58 14.01 -7.87 5.65
CA TYR A 58 14.37 -7.19 6.89
C TYR A 58 13.67 -5.82 6.97
N PRO A 59 13.26 -5.37 8.16
CA PRO A 59 12.57 -4.09 8.36
C PRO A 59 13.50 -2.87 8.25
N SER A 60 14.81 -3.08 8.27
CA SER A 60 15.80 -2.01 8.22
C SER A 60 17.13 -2.48 7.61
N PRO A 61 17.97 -1.56 7.13
CA PRO A 61 19.27 -1.92 6.59
C PRO A 61 20.26 -2.29 7.69
N THR A 62 19.97 -2.02 8.96
CA THR A 62 20.81 -2.44 10.10
C THR A 62 20.47 -3.84 10.58
N ALA A 63 19.18 -4.24 10.56
CA ALA A 63 18.71 -5.56 10.97
C ALA A 63 19.34 -6.71 10.17
N ARG A 64 19.58 -6.50 8.88
CA ARG A 64 20.21 -7.49 7.98
C ARG A 64 21.63 -7.91 8.35
N TRP A 65 22.37 -7.08 9.10
CA TRP A 65 23.75 -7.38 9.47
C TRP A 65 23.86 -8.33 10.65
N PHE A 66 22.80 -8.43 11.45
CA PHE A 66 22.76 -9.24 12.66
C PHE A 66 21.84 -10.45 12.52
N ASP A 67 21.17 -10.61 11.37
CA ASP A 67 20.05 -11.54 11.18
C ASP A 67 18.96 -11.41 12.28
N GLU A 68 18.92 -10.24 12.93
CA GLU A 68 17.90 -9.86 13.89
C GLU A 68 16.66 -9.39 13.13
N ASP A 69 15.47 -9.69 13.67
CA ASP A 69 14.18 -9.23 13.14
C ASP A 69 13.93 -9.55 11.65
N ARG A 70 14.46 -10.67 11.16
CA ARG A 70 14.14 -11.15 9.80
C ARG A 70 12.67 -11.56 9.71
N TYR A 71 12.07 -11.32 8.55
CA TYR A 71 10.77 -11.88 8.20
C TYR A 71 10.98 -13.20 7.46
N ASP A 72 10.44 -14.28 8.02
CA ASP A 72 10.40 -15.60 7.36
C ASP A 72 9.30 -15.67 6.27
N GLU A 73 8.45 -14.65 6.20
CA GLU A 73 7.39 -14.49 5.20
C GLU A 73 7.57 -13.19 4.39
N VAL A 74 6.99 -13.17 3.19
CA VAL A 74 6.98 -11.98 2.33
C VAL A 74 6.17 -10.86 3.01
N PRO A 75 6.73 -9.65 3.18
CA PRO A 75 6.01 -8.54 3.80
C PRO A 75 4.73 -8.17 3.04
N VAL A 76 3.69 -7.84 3.79
CA VAL A 76 2.37 -7.44 3.25
C VAL A 76 2.11 -5.96 3.42
N ASN A 77 2.47 -5.40 4.58
CA ASN A 77 2.17 -4.02 4.94
C ASN A 77 3.10 -3.04 4.23
N THR A 78 2.71 -1.77 4.22
CA THR A 78 3.55 -0.74 3.65
C THR A 78 4.80 -0.53 4.47
N GLY A 79 5.86 -0.12 3.77
CA GLY A 79 7.15 0.08 4.41
C GLY A 79 8.29 0.08 3.41
N VAL A 80 9.46 0.37 3.95
CA VAL A 80 10.74 0.14 3.30
C VAL A 80 11.34 -1.11 3.91
N TYR A 81 11.64 -2.07 3.06
CA TYR A 81 12.24 -3.34 3.42
C TYR A 81 13.58 -3.48 2.70
N TYR A 82 14.43 -4.31 3.28
CA TYR A 82 15.69 -4.72 2.67
C TYR A 82 15.61 -6.22 2.42
N ALA A 83 15.86 -6.64 1.19
CA ALA A 83 15.83 -8.03 0.80
C ALA A 83 17.25 -8.53 0.56
N LYS A 84 17.56 -9.70 1.13
CA LYS A 84 18.79 -10.44 0.88
C LYS A 84 18.46 -11.63 0.00
N ILE A 85 19.01 -11.63 -1.21
CA ILE A 85 18.86 -12.70 -2.19
C ILE A 85 20.07 -13.63 -2.05
N ARG A 86 19.83 -14.83 -1.54
CA ARG A 86 20.87 -15.83 -1.38
C ARG A 86 21.14 -16.55 -2.68
N ARG A 87 22.43 -16.67 -3.02
CA ARG A 87 22.85 -17.50 -4.16
C ARG A 87 22.77 -18.97 -3.79
N PRO A 88 22.40 -19.85 -4.73
CA PRO A 88 22.38 -21.28 -4.46
C PRO A 88 23.81 -21.76 -4.17
N SER A 89 24.03 -22.23 -2.94
CA SER A 89 25.29 -22.84 -2.48
C SER A 89 25.19 -24.38 -2.36
N TRP A 90 24.07 -24.94 -2.79
CA TRP A 90 23.78 -26.37 -2.83
C TRP A 90 23.79 -26.88 -4.28
N ASN A 91 23.68 -28.19 -4.51
CA ASN A 91 23.71 -28.81 -5.85
C ASN A 91 25.02 -28.64 -6.66
N GLY A 92 26.17 -28.57 -5.98
CA GLY A 92 27.47 -28.52 -6.65
C GLY A 92 27.86 -27.13 -7.15
N TYR A 93 27.12 -26.09 -6.76
CA TYR A 93 27.57 -24.71 -6.89
C TYR A 93 28.56 -24.33 -5.80
N ALA A 94 29.56 -23.54 -6.14
CA ALA A 94 30.42 -22.85 -5.19
C ALA A 94 29.61 -21.76 -4.48
N GLN A 95 29.94 -21.47 -3.21
CA GLN A 95 29.33 -20.36 -2.49
C GLN A 95 29.61 -19.04 -3.22
N GLY A 96 28.57 -18.23 -3.42
CA GLY A 96 28.68 -16.88 -3.95
C GLY A 96 28.21 -15.84 -2.94
N GLU A 97 28.46 -14.56 -3.24
CA GLU A 97 28.03 -13.45 -2.40
C GLU A 97 26.55 -13.13 -2.59
N ASP A 98 25.81 -13.00 -1.50
CA ASP A 98 24.41 -12.61 -1.52
C ASP A 98 24.25 -11.20 -2.14
N VAL A 99 23.11 -10.96 -2.76
CA VAL A 99 22.77 -9.66 -3.34
C VAL A 99 21.70 -8.98 -2.49
N GLU A 100 21.89 -7.69 -2.27
CA GLU A 100 20.96 -6.87 -1.49
C GLU A 100 20.09 -6.03 -2.42
N ALA A 101 18.80 -5.98 -2.14
CA ALA A 101 17.84 -5.14 -2.84
C ALA A 101 17.02 -4.32 -1.83
N GLU A 102 16.67 -3.10 -2.21
CA GLU A 102 15.71 -2.27 -1.49
C GLU A 102 14.29 -2.55 -2.02
N TYR A 103 13.35 -2.81 -1.13
CA TYR A 103 12.00 -3.25 -1.48
C TYR A 103 10.95 -2.36 -0.81
N HIS A 104 10.14 -1.66 -1.60
CA HIS A 104 9.17 -0.67 -1.12
C HIS A 104 7.74 -1.16 -1.37
N ILE A 105 6.94 -1.20 -0.32
CA ILE A 105 5.49 -1.36 -0.44
C ILE A 105 4.86 0.00 -0.12
N LYS A 106 4.34 0.69 -1.13
CA LYS A 106 3.71 2.03 -1.00
C LYS A 106 2.26 1.93 -0.57
N LYS A 107 1.77 2.97 0.11
CA LYS A 107 0.35 3.09 0.48
C LYS A 107 -0.54 3.09 -0.75
N ALA A 108 -1.64 2.33 -0.67
CA ALA A 108 -2.69 2.34 -1.67
C ALA A 108 -3.56 3.60 -1.54
N THR A 109 -4.19 4.01 -2.65
CA THR A 109 -5.20 5.06 -2.64
C THR A 109 -6.55 4.51 -2.21
N VAL A 110 -7.32 5.32 -1.50
CA VAL A 110 -8.74 5.05 -1.21
C VAL A 110 -9.59 5.95 -2.11
N GLU A 111 -10.54 5.37 -2.82
CA GLU A 111 -11.56 6.12 -3.53
C GLU A 111 -12.82 6.25 -2.65
N ILE A 112 -13.26 7.47 -2.39
CA ILE A 112 -14.56 7.72 -1.73
C ILE A 112 -15.62 7.91 -2.81
N ILE A 113 -16.66 7.10 -2.77
CA ILE A 113 -17.76 7.08 -3.74
C ILE A 113 -19.00 7.69 -3.09
N ALA A 114 -19.46 8.82 -3.64
CA ALA A 114 -20.68 9.50 -3.21
C ALA A 114 -21.24 10.37 -4.32
N GLU A 115 -22.56 10.49 -4.42
CA GLU A 115 -23.17 11.52 -5.27
C GLU A 115 -22.76 12.91 -4.77
N GLY A 116 -22.38 13.81 -5.69
CA GLY A 116 -21.96 15.17 -5.33
C GLY A 116 -23.09 16.02 -4.74
N ILE A 117 -24.35 15.68 -5.03
CA ILE A 117 -25.54 16.34 -4.47
C ILE A 117 -26.51 15.27 -4.00
N GLN A 118 -26.88 15.30 -2.72
CA GLN A 118 -27.83 14.39 -2.11
C GLN A 118 -29.00 15.14 -1.44
N ARG A 119 -30.18 14.53 -1.44
CA ARG A 119 -31.42 15.14 -0.94
C ARG A 119 -32.14 14.19 0.00
N ALA A 120 -32.59 14.73 1.14
CA ALA A 120 -33.40 14.02 2.12
C ALA A 120 -34.69 14.79 2.43
N ALA A 121 -35.77 14.06 2.71
CA ALA A 121 -37.00 14.66 3.21
C ALA A 121 -36.91 14.86 4.73
N TYR A 122 -37.43 15.99 5.22
CA TYR A 122 -37.53 16.22 6.65
C TYR A 122 -38.62 15.33 7.27
N ASN A 123 -38.24 14.58 8.30
CA ASN A 123 -39.14 13.73 9.09
C ASN A 123 -38.89 13.83 10.61
N GLY A 124 -38.04 14.77 11.06
CA GLY A 124 -37.66 14.92 12.46
C GLY A 124 -36.47 14.07 12.93
N ASP A 125 -35.94 13.16 12.09
CA ASP A 125 -34.79 12.33 12.43
C ASP A 125 -33.47 12.86 11.83
N PRO A 126 -32.31 12.57 12.46
CA PRO A 126 -31.01 12.88 11.88
C PRO A 126 -30.81 12.26 10.49
N LYS A 127 -30.27 13.04 9.57
CA LYS A 127 -30.03 12.64 8.18
C LYS A 127 -28.54 12.56 7.88
N ARG A 128 -28.13 11.47 7.23
CA ARG A 128 -26.73 11.21 6.88
C ARG A 128 -26.55 11.22 5.37
N VAL A 129 -25.39 11.69 4.94
CA VAL A 129 -24.90 11.46 3.57
C VAL A 129 -24.63 9.97 3.39
N VAL A 130 -24.99 9.47 2.21
CA VAL A 130 -24.65 8.12 1.77
C VAL A 130 -23.32 8.19 1.02
N ALA A 131 -22.32 7.47 1.51
CA ALA A 131 -21.02 7.35 0.88
C ALA A 131 -20.42 5.97 1.21
N SER A 132 -19.60 5.44 0.31
CA SER A 132 -18.79 4.25 0.49
C SER A 132 -17.34 4.53 0.11
N ALA A 133 -16.45 3.58 0.39
CA ALA A 133 -15.05 3.66 0.01
C ALA A 133 -14.60 2.36 -0.64
N GLU A 134 -13.63 2.45 -1.55
CA GLU A 134 -12.90 1.31 -2.10
C GLU A 134 -11.39 1.50 -1.83
N PRO A 135 -10.75 0.58 -1.07
CA PRO A 135 -11.35 -0.54 -0.33
C PRO A 135 -12.28 -0.10 0.81
N ASP A 136 -13.05 -1.04 1.37
CA ASP A 136 -13.98 -0.78 2.47
C ASP A 136 -13.22 -0.31 3.73
N VAL A 137 -13.29 1.00 3.99
CA VAL A 137 -12.64 1.66 5.13
C VAL A 137 -13.63 2.55 5.88
N PRO A 138 -13.45 2.74 7.20
CA PRO A 138 -14.36 3.57 7.98
C PRO A 138 -14.30 5.03 7.54
N LEU A 139 -15.46 5.58 7.16
CA LEU A 139 -15.61 6.97 6.76
C LEU A 139 -16.08 7.87 7.90
N SER A 140 -15.50 9.06 7.97
CA SER A 140 -15.91 10.14 8.86
C SER A 140 -16.61 11.25 8.09
N PHE A 141 -17.54 11.94 8.75
CA PHE A 141 -18.37 12.97 8.14
C PHE A 141 -18.29 14.27 8.94
N SER A 142 -18.16 15.38 8.24
CA SER A 142 -18.18 16.72 8.82
C SER A 142 -19.25 17.56 8.13
N TYR A 143 -20.26 17.99 8.89
CA TYR A 143 -21.38 18.77 8.39
C TYR A 143 -21.19 20.25 8.70
N TYR A 144 -21.34 21.09 7.68
CA TYR A 144 -21.21 22.54 7.77
C TYR A 144 -22.53 23.18 7.32
N PRO A 145 -23.38 23.68 8.25
CA PRO A 145 -24.61 24.37 7.92
C PRO A 145 -24.29 25.73 7.31
N ASN A 146 -24.30 25.80 5.97
CA ASN A 146 -24.12 27.06 5.25
C ASN A 146 -24.78 26.97 3.87
N ALA A 147 -25.95 27.59 3.74
CA ALA A 147 -26.67 27.64 2.48
C ALA A 147 -25.89 28.34 1.36
N ASN A 148 -25.01 29.30 1.68
CA ASN A 148 -24.20 30.00 0.68
C ASN A 148 -23.02 29.13 0.21
N ALA A 149 -22.31 28.44 1.12
CA ALA A 149 -21.25 27.50 0.75
C ALA A 149 -21.83 26.29 -0.02
N ALA A 150 -22.97 25.75 0.42
CA ALA A 150 -23.66 24.69 -0.29
C ALA A 150 -24.13 25.14 -1.70
N ARG A 151 -24.65 26.38 -1.83
CA ARG A 151 -25.02 26.96 -3.15
C ARG A 151 -23.81 27.23 -4.04
N ALA A 152 -22.67 27.64 -3.48
CA ALA A 152 -21.43 27.80 -4.22
C ALA A 152 -20.92 26.44 -4.73
N ALA A 153 -20.90 25.42 -3.87
CA ALA A 153 -20.55 24.05 -4.23
C ALA A 153 -21.50 23.45 -5.28
N ILE A 154 -22.82 23.67 -5.17
CA ILE A 154 -23.78 23.25 -6.22
C ILE A 154 -23.43 23.86 -7.57
N ARG A 155 -23.08 25.15 -7.61
CA ARG A 155 -22.68 25.83 -8.85
C ARG A 155 -21.38 25.26 -9.41
N ALA A 156 -20.38 25.01 -8.55
CA ALA A 156 -19.12 24.38 -8.95
C ALA A 156 -19.28 22.95 -9.47
N LEU A 157 -20.20 22.17 -8.91
CA LEU A 157 -20.51 20.83 -9.38
C LEU A 157 -21.29 20.84 -10.70
N ALA A 158 -22.09 21.89 -10.96
CA ALA A 158 -22.83 22.06 -12.21
C ALA A 158 -21.97 22.66 -13.35
N GLN A 159 -20.88 23.35 -13.02
CA GLN A 159 -19.92 23.97 -13.96
C GLN A 159 -18.49 23.68 -13.47
N PRO A 160 -17.86 22.58 -13.93
CA PRO A 160 -16.62 22.04 -13.36
C PRO A 160 -15.34 22.87 -13.65
N ASP A 161 -15.47 24.11 -14.10
CA ASP A 161 -14.33 24.98 -14.39
C ASP A 161 -13.53 25.28 -13.10
N ALA A 162 -12.21 25.28 -13.20
CA ALA A 162 -11.28 25.28 -12.07
C ALA A 162 -11.51 26.43 -11.05
N ASP A 163 -12.04 27.56 -11.48
CA ASP A 163 -12.36 28.72 -10.64
C ASP A 163 -13.44 28.42 -9.58
N ALA A 164 -14.32 27.46 -9.84
CA ALA A 164 -15.44 27.16 -8.97
C ALA A 164 -15.04 26.36 -7.72
N ARG A 165 -13.96 25.55 -7.79
CA ARG A 165 -13.40 24.81 -6.65
C ARG A 165 -12.68 25.74 -5.66
N SER A 166 -12.00 26.78 -6.13
CA SER A 166 -11.35 27.78 -5.26
C SER A 166 -12.34 28.57 -4.41
N GLY A 167 -13.56 28.81 -4.92
CA GLY A 167 -14.62 29.51 -4.19
C GLY A 167 -15.19 28.73 -3.00
N VAL A 168 -15.12 27.38 -3.04
CA VAL A 168 -15.61 26.51 -1.97
C VAL A 168 -14.69 26.58 -0.75
N SER A 169 -13.37 26.54 -0.94
CA SER A 169 -12.39 26.64 0.16
C SER A 169 -12.44 28.01 0.87
N ALA A 170 -12.67 29.09 0.14
CA ALA A 170 -12.85 30.43 0.72
C ALA A 170 -14.17 30.56 1.51
N ALA A 171 -15.25 29.90 1.05
CA ALA A 171 -16.55 29.90 1.73
C ALA A 171 -16.58 29.07 3.03
N LEU A 172 -15.58 28.19 3.23
CA LEU A 172 -15.44 27.33 4.41
C LEU A 172 -14.67 27.99 5.56
N SER A 173 -13.87 29.01 5.28
CA SER A 173 -13.12 29.76 6.30
C SER A 173 -14.06 30.42 7.31
N GLY A 174 -14.01 29.96 8.57
CA GLY A 174 -14.82 30.50 9.67
C GLY A 174 -16.12 29.75 9.97
N LEU A 175 -16.39 28.62 9.31
CA LEU A 175 -17.59 27.83 9.59
C LEU A 175 -17.47 26.97 10.85
N ARG A 176 -18.52 27.00 11.68
CA ARG A 176 -18.68 26.04 12.79
C ARG A 176 -19.14 24.69 12.24
N ARG A 177 -18.31 23.68 12.43
CA ARG A 177 -18.66 22.27 12.22
C ARG A 177 -19.79 21.88 13.18
N VAL A 178 -20.74 21.10 12.68
CA VAL A 178 -21.70 20.36 13.51
C VAL A 178 -21.20 18.92 13.60
N GLU A 179 -20.99 18.44 14.83
CA GLU A 179 -20.44 17.10 15.07
C GLU A 179 -21.45 15.97 14.84
N ARG A 180 -22.75 16.31 14.82
CA ARG A 180 -23.84 15.35 14.64
C ARG A 180 -24.48 15.51 13.26
N ALA A 181 -25.04 14.40 12.78
CA ALA A 181 -25.86 14.39 11.59
C ALA A 181 -26.99 15.44 11.69
N PRO A 182 -27.20 16.27 10.66
CA PRO A 182 -28.19 17.34 10.71
C PRO A 182 -29.61 16.79 10.78
N ILE A 183 -30.45 17.47 11.55
CA ILE A 183 -31.90 17.21 11.66
C ILE A 183 -32.67 18.32 10.93
N GLU A 184 -32.21 19.55 11.09
CA GLU A 184 -32.90 20.74 10.58
C GLU A 184 -32.91 20.81 9.06
N GLN A 185 -33.91 21.52 8.54
CA GLN A 185 -34.00 21.79 7.11
C GLN A 185 -32.88 22.72 6.68
N GLY A 186 -32.43 22.56 5.44
CA GLY A 186 -31.43 23.46 4.87
C GLY A 186 -30.45 22.74 3.96
N ALA A 187 -29.45 23.50 3.54
CA ALA A 187 -28.36 22.99 2.73
C ALA A 187 -27.07 22.95 3.56
N TYR A 188 -26.41 21.82 3.49
CA TYR A 188 -25.20 21.48 4.21
C TYR A 188 -24.10 21.20 3.21
N TYR A 189 -22.93 21.75 3.50
CA TYR A 189 -21.71 21.28 2.88
C TYR A 189 -21.14 20.16 3.73
N VAL A 190 -20.82 19.01 3.14
CA VAL A 190 -20.38 17.82 3.85
C VAL A 190 -19.03 17.40 3.30
N VAL A 191 -18.05 17.27 4.18
CA VAL A 191 -16.77 16.63 3.86
C VAL A 191 -16.84 15.20 4.40
N VAL A 192 -16.82 14.25 3.47
CA VAL A 192 -16.62 12.82 3.75
C VAL A 192 -15.12 12.57 3.68
N TYR A 193 -14.53 11.98 4.72
CA TYR A 193 -13.08 11.78 4.76
C TYR A 193 -12.68 10.47 5.40
N PHE A 194 -11.57 9.93 4.90
CA PHE A 194 -10.81 8.85 5.48
C PHE A 194 -9.44 9.43 5.88
N PRO A 195 -9.04 9.35 7.16
CA PRO A 195 -7.81 9.99 7.65
C PRO A 195 -6.52 9.37 7.11
N GLY A 196 -6.60 8.21 6.44
CA GLY A 196 -5.45 7.36 6.18
C GLY A 196 -5.23 6.37 7.31
N ASP A 197 -4.53 5.29 7.01
CA ASP A 197 -4.02 4.33 7.97
C ASP A 197 -2.58 3.95 7.59
N ASP A 198 -2.02 2.91 8.19
CA ASP A 198 -0.66 2.46 7.87
C ASP A 198 -0.51 2.06 6.40
N ASN A 199 -1.54 1.52 5.76
CA ASN A 199 -1.48 0.94 4.41
C ASN A 199 -2.16 1.78 3.31
N HIS A 200 -2.93 2.78 3.68
CA HIS A 200 -3.75 3.57 2.78
C HIS A 200 -3.54 5.07 2.99
N ASN A 201 -3.52 5.80 1.87
CA ASN A 201 -3.46 7.25 1.88
C ASN A 201 -4.78 7.84 2.39
N LEU A 202 -4.69 9.06 2.96
CA LEU A 202 -5.87 9.86 3.27
C LEU A 202 -6.68 10.12 2.00
N ALA A 203 -8.00 10.21 2.15
CA ALA A 203 -8.91 10.54 1.06
C ALA A 203 -10.04 11.43 1.56
N TYR A 204 -10.58 12.29 0.70
CA TYR A 204 -11.75 13.09 1.02
C TYR A 204 -12.63 13.31 -0.21
N ARG A 205 -13.92 13.55 0.03
CA ARG A 205 -14.91 13.91 -0.98
C ARG A 205 -15.88 14.94 -0.43
N GLU A 206 -16.23 15.88 -1.29
CA GLU A 206 -17.13 16.97 -0.99
C GLU A 206 -18.52 16.61 -1.50
N VAL A 207 -19.53 16.75 -0.64
CA VAL A 207 -20.93 16.45 -0.95
C VAL A 207 -21.80 17.62 -0.51
N VAL A 208 -22.72 18.02 -1.37
CA VAL A 208 -23.80 18.93 -0.97
C VAL A 208 -24.99 18.12 -0.52
N PHE A 209 -25.44 18.34 0.70
CA PHE A 209 -26.56 17.63 1.30
C PHE A 209 -27.71 18.57 1.62
N THR A 210 -28.91 18.28 1.14
CA THR A 210 -30.08 19.14 1.39
C THR A 210 -31.19 18.38 2.10
N ILE A 211 -31.76 18.99 3.14
CA ILE A 211 -32.94 18.50 3.85
C ILE A 211 -34.11 19.41 3.47
N GLY A 212 -35.05 18.86 2.69
CA GLY A 212 -36.22 19.56 2.18
C GLY A 212 -37.28 19.85 3.27
N PRO A 213 -38.29 20.67 2.97
CA PRO A 213 -39.33 21.05 3.93
C PRO A 213 -40.12 19.83 4.47
N PRO A 214 -40.88 19.98 5.58
CA PRO A 214 -41.72 18.91 6.08
C PRO A 214 -42.73 18.54 4.99
N ALA A 215 -43.02 17.25 4.85
CA ALA A 215 -44.15 16.83 4.04
C ALA A 215 -45.41 17.55 4.56
N ARG A 216 -46.09 18.29 3.68
CA ARG A 216 -47.36 18.94 4.03
C ARG A 216 -48.33 17.83 4.43
N ARG A 217 -48.84 17.87 5.67
CA ARG A 217 -49.95 17.01 6.08
C ARG A 217 -51.19 17.51 5.31
N ASN A 218 -51.75 16.65 4.47
CA ASN A 218 -53.08 16.84 3.90
C ASN A 218 -54.14 16.51 4.95
#